data_AF-A0AAE9A5Q2-F1
#
_entry.id   AF-A0AAE9A5Q2-F1
#
_cell.length_a   1.000
_cell.length_b   1.000
_cell.length_c   1.000
_cell.angle_alpha   90.00
_cell.angle_beta   90.00
_cell.angle_gamma   90.00
#
_symmetry.space_group_name_H-M   'P 1'
#
loop_
_entity.id
_entity.type
_entity.pdbx_description
1 polymer ?
#
loop_
_entity_poly.entity_id
_entity_poly.type
_entity_poly.pdbx_seq_one_letter_code
_entity_poly.pdbx_strand_id
1 'polypeptide(L)'
;MEEVLKIIPEIQEYILSDGKMFVLSTDFHEFFWTLVIMIGLVTGTSVTFARILYRNMKERSRLLNMSPQMVQVQKIFFRAICIQTSMPILILILPISYLAISMFSGYFNQAANNLCFIITAFHGLLSTAIMITAHSPKIANYQELKNICEVYFKLIIQNLVPFFESEIRFDDAQKKLLSDSFLVPFELLDGAFRSADFELYQIPNGDFVDVNKLDTFYQDSEENSANRISDDVTKVLGPYWKLNQKILWKHLKEVNLDLSEFLFLVSVVFWDFGILNLTEECASFCHEMRSKVFQELPEYENNTQKSKDQCLRIGELILALQTLQKALGIMFECRDIAMVYNLHGRECPLLK
;
A
#
# COMPACT_ATOMS: atom_id res chain seq x y z
N MET A 1 41.63 -18.45 -26.63
CA MET A 1 41.41 -19.89 -26.91
C MET A 1 42.73 -20.65 -27.01
N GLU A 2 43.73 -20.17 -27.76
CA GLU A 2 45.08 -20.78 -27.81
C GLU A 2 45.75 -20.92 -26.43
N GLU A 3 45.59 -19.93 -25.55
CA GLU A 3 46.14 -19.96 -24.20
C GLU A 3 45.45 -21.00 -23.30
N VAL A 4 44.13 -21.16 -23.43
CA VAL A 4 43.34 -22.19 -22.72
C VAL A 4 43.70 -23.59 -23.20
N LEU A 5 43.88 -23.78 -24.51
CA LEU A 5 44.31 -25.04 -25.12
C LEU A 5 45.73 -25.46 -24.68
N LYS A 6 46.60 -24.49 -24.36
CA LYS A 6 47.92 -24.77 -23.77
C LYS A 6 47.84 -25.22 -22.31
N ILE A 7 46.87 -24.71 -21.55
CA ILE A 7 46.70 -25.01 -20.12
C ILE A 7 45.93 -26.34 -19.93
N ILE A 8 44.95 -26.63 -20.79
CA ILE A 8 44.12 -27.85 -20.72
C ILE A 8 44.00 -28.47 -22.13
N PRO A 9 45.01 -29.23 -22.59
CA PRO A 9 45.04 -29.80 -23.94
C PRO A 9 43.94 -30.84 -24.17
N GLU A 10 43.41 -31.47 -23.13
CA GLU A 10 42.34 -32.48 -23.21
C GLU A 10 41.01 -31.90 -23.74
N ILE A 11 40.80 -30.58 -23.59
CA ILE A 11 39.61 -29.88 -24.10
C ILE A 11 39.68 -29.69 -25.63
N GLN A 12 40.84 -29.85 -26.24
CA GLN A 12 41.03 -29.66 -27.68
C GLN A 12 40.19 -30.64 -28.50
N GLU A 13 40.06 -31.89 -28.05
CA GLU A 13 39.25 -32.93 -28.67
C GLU A 13 37.73 -32.65 -28.55
N TYR A 14 37.31 -32.00 -27.46
CA TYR A 14 35.92 -31.57 -27.24
C TYR A 14 35.51 -30.38 -28.13
N ILE A 15 36.43 -29.43 -28.35
CA ILE A 15 36.19 -28.28 -29.25
C ILE A 15 36.18 -28.74 -30.72
N LEU A 16 37.04 -29.69 -31.08
CA LEU A 16 37.10 -30.27 -32.43
C LEU A 16 35.87 -31.13 -32.77
N SER A 17 35.15 -31.64 -31.76
CA SER A 17 33.92 -32.43 -31.92
C SER A 17 32.63 -31.58 -31.92
N ASP A 18 32.74 -30.30 -32.30
CA ASP A 18 31.64 -29.32 -32.45
C ASP A 18 31.06 -28.77 -31.13
N GLY A 19 31.77 -28.95 -30.01
CA GLY A 19 31.42 -28.37 -28.72
C GLY A 19 31.65 -26.85 -28.68
N LYS A 20 30.57 -26.06 -28.57
CA LYS A 20 30.66 -24.60 -28.39
C LYS A 20 31.07 -24.27 -26.95
N MET A 21 32.32 -23.84 -26.76
CA MET A 21 32.85 -23.40 -25.46
C MET A 21 32.88 -21.87 -25.38
N PHE A 22 32.29 -21.31 -24.32
CA PHE A 22 32.39 -19.89 -23.98
C PHE A 22 33.40 -19.72 -22.84
N VAL A 23 34.57 -19.14 -23.14
CA VAL A 23 35.59 -18.82 -22.13
C VAL A 23 35.34 -17.40 -21.65
N LEU A 24 34.87 -17.27 -20.40
CA LEU A 24 34.54 -15.97 -19.80
C LEU A 24 35.80 -15.15 -19.46
N SER A 25 36.83 -15.79 -18.92
CA SER A 25 38.15 -15.18 -18.63
C SER A 25 39.23 -16.26 -18.50
N THR A 26 40.48 -15.92 -18.85
CA THR A 26 41.68 -16.72 -18.55
C THR A 26 42.32 -16.35 -17.22
N ASP A 27 42.03 -15.15 -16.69
CA ASP A 27 42.46 -14.69 -15.37
C ASP A 27 41.27 -14.66 -14.41
N PHE A 28 41.37 -15.42 -13.32
CA PHE A 28 40.34 -15.51 -12.30
C PHE A 28 40.39 -14.36 -11.28
N HIS A 29 41.48 -13.58 -11.21
CA HIS A 29 41.65 -12.53 -10.19
C HIS A 29 40.62 -11.41 -10.33
N GLU A 30 40.33 -10.98 -11.56
CA GLU A 30 39.32 -9.94 -11.82
C GLU A 30 37.92 -10.40 -11.38
N PHE A 31 37.58 -11.66 -11.69
CA PHE A 31 36.31 -12.24 -11.28
C PHE A 31 36.24 -12.42 -9.76
N PHE A 32 37.31 -12.91 -9.14
CA PHE A 32 37.42 -13.05 -7.69
C PHE A 32 37.20 -11.71 -6.97
N TRP A 33 37.90 -10.65 -7.38
CA TRP A 33 37.72 -9.32 -6.77
C TRP A 33 36.32 -8.77 -6.99
N THR A 34 35.70 -9.04 -8.14
CA THR A 34 34.30 -8.70 -8.40
C THR A 34 33.36 -9.39 -7.42
N LEU A 35 33.56 -10.68 -7.14
CA LEU A 35 32.77 -11.42 -6.14
C LEU A 35 32.96 -10.86 -4.73
N VAL A 36 34.20 -10.55 -4.34
CA VAL A 36 34.52 -9.97 -3.02
C VAL A 36 33.85 -8.60 -2.84
N ILE A 37 33.92 -7.73 -3.86
CA ILE A 37 33.24 -6.43 -3.84
C ILE A 37 31.72 -6.62 -3.75
N MET A 38 31.14 -7.55 -4.51
CA MET A 38 29.71 -7.84 -4.48
C MET A 38 29.25 -8.33 -3.09
N ILE A 39 30.01 -9.24 -2.45
CA ILE A 39 29.74 -9.67 -1.06
C ILE A 39 29.77 -8.46 -0.12
N GLY A 40 30.78 -7.60 -0.24
CA GLY A 40 30.94 -6.40 0.58
C GLY A 40 29.77 -5.43 0.43
N LEU A 41 29.36 -5.14 -0.80
CA LEU A 41 28.24 -4.23 -1.10
C LEU A 41 26.90 -4.79 -0.61
N VAL A 42 26.60 -6.07 -0.89
CA VAL A 42 25.35 -6.72 -0.45
C VAL A 42 25.28 -6.77 1.07
N THR A 43 26.37 -7.13 1.73
CA THR A 43 26.44 -7.16 3.20
C THR A 43 26.30 -5.75 3.78
N GLY A 44 27.03 -4.77 3.23
CA GLY A 44 27.03 -3.39 3.72
C GLY A 44 25.67 -2.72 3.60
N THR A 45 25.00 -2.87 2.44
CA THR A 45 23.66 -2.33 2.22
C THR A 45 22.63 -2.97 3.16
N SER A 46 22.69 -4.30 3.31
CA SER A 46 21.78 -5.04 4.19
C SER A 46 21.93 -4.65 5.66
N VAL A 47 23.16 -4.54 6.16
CA VAL A 47 23.43 -4.11 7.53
C VAL A 47 22.98 -2.66 7.76
N THR A 48 23.21 -1.78 6.78
CA THR A 48 22.78 -0.38 6.87
C THR A 48 21.26 -0.28 6.93
N PHE A 49 20.55 -1.00 6.06
CA PHE A 49 19.09 -1.06 6.06
C PHE A 49 18.54 -1.59 7.39
N ALA A 50 19.08 -2.71 7.90
CA ALA A 50 18.68 -3.27 9.19
C ALA A 50 18.88 -2.29 10.35
N ARG A 51 19.99 -1.53 10.35
CA ARG A 51 20.25 -0.50 11.36
C ARG A 51 19.24 0.65 11.30
N ILE A 52 18.93 1.16 10.09
CA ILE A 52 17.94 2.22 9.91
C ILE A 52 16.56 1.74 10.36
N LEU A 53 16.15 0.55 9.94
CA LEU A 53 14.87 -0.04 10.32
C LEU A 53 14.74 -0.19 11.83
N TYR A 54 15.77 -0.73 12.49
CA TYR A 54 15.78 -0.87 13.94
C TYR A 54 15.69 0.48 14.66
N ARG A 55 16.43 1.50 14.19
CA ARG A 55 16.36 2.86 14.75
C ARG A 55 14.96 3.45 14.61
N ASN A 56 14.38 3.40 13.41
CA ASN A 56 13.04 3.90 13.13
C ASN A 56 11.98 3.22 14.00
N MET A 57 12.05 1.90 14.17
CA MET A 57 11.10 1.17 15.03
C MET A 57 11.24 1.54 16.50
N LYS A 58 12.48 1.67 17.00
CA LYS A 58 12.75 2.05 18.39
C LYS A 58 12.29 3.48 18.70
N GLU A 59 12.48 4.39 17.75
CA GLU A 59 12.05 5.78 17.87
C GLU A 59 10.53 5.89 17.84
N ARG A 60 9.87 5.22 16.89
CA ARG A 60 8.40 5.19 16.77
C ARG A 60 7.71 4.59 18.00
N SER A 61 8.30 3.55 18.59
CA SER A 61 7.83 2.94 19.85
C SER A 61 7.99 3.84 21.08
N ARG A 62 8.93 4.81 21.06
CA ARG A 62 9.16 5.75 22.17
C ARG A 62 8.27 6.98 22.08
N LEU A 63 8.01 7.45 20.86
CA LEU A 63 7.22 8.66 20.59
C LEU A 63 5.70 8.44 20.78
N LEU A 64 5.25 7.19 20.67
CA LEU A 64 3.85 6.84 20.77
C LEU A 64 3.69 5.93 22.00
N ASN A 65 2.88 6.34 22.98
CA ASN A 65 2.42 5.48 24.08
C ASN A 65 1.51 4.37 23.51
N MET A 66 2.12 3.45 22.77
CA MET A 66 1.40 2.45 21.97
C MET A 66 0.74 1.41 22.86
N SER A 67 -0.49 1.05 22.51
CA SER A 67 -1.18 -0.06 23.15
C SER A 67 -0.42 -1.38 22.92
N PRO A 68 -0.55 -2.38 23.82
CA PRO A 68 0.09 -3.69 23.66
C PRO A 68 -0.20 -4.36 22.31
N GLN A 69 -1.41 -4.17 21.77
CA GLN A 69 -1.86 -4.72 20.49
C GLN A 69 -1.10 -4.08 19.30
N MET A 70 -0.93 -2.75 19.27
CA MET A 70 -0.16 -2.08 18.22
C MET A 70 1.33 -2.49 18.23
N VAL A 71 1.90 -2.74 19.41
CA VAL A 71 3.27 -3.23 19.55
C VAL A 71 3.43 -4.64 18.97
N GLN A 72 2.42 -5.50 19.12
CA GLN A 72 2.44 -6.86 18.56
C GLN A 72 2.40 -6.83 17.02
N VAL A 73 1.52 -6.00 16.43
CA VAL A 73 1.44 -5.82 14.97
C VAL A 73 2.76 -5.27 14.42
N GLN A 74 3.36 -4.28 15.08
CA GLN A 74 4.68 -3.74 14.70
C GLN A 74 5.80 -4.78 14.77
N LYS A 75 5.79 -5.70 15.75
CA LYS A 75 6.76 -6.80 15.83
C LYS A 75 6.59 -7.82 14.70
N ILE A 76 5.35 -8.14 14.34
CA ILE A 76 5.05 -9.05 13.22
C ILE A 76 5.54 -8.43 11.90
N PHE A 77 5.19 -7.16 11.66
CA PHE A 77 5.63 -6.41 10.48
C PHE A 77 7.15 -6.29 10.42
N PHE A 78 7.80 -5.95 11.54
CA PHE A 78 9.26 -5.90 11.62
C PHE A 78 9.91 -7.26 11.34
N ARG A 79 9.34 -8.35 11.88
CA ARG A 79 9.79 -9.72 11.58
C ARG A 79 9.66 -10.03 10.10
N ALA A 80 8.55 -9.66 9.46
CA ALA A 80 8.34 -9.84 8.03
C ALA A 80 9.38 -9.07 7.19
N ILE A 81 9.64 -7.80 7.52
CA ILE A 81 10.67 -7.01 6.83
C ILE A 81 12.08 -7.58 7.05
N CYS A 82 12.41 -8.01 8.27
CA CYS A 82 13.71 -8.62 8.54
C CYS A 82 13.88 -9.93 7.76
N ILE A 83 12.83 -10.76 7.66
CA ILE A 83 12.84 -11.95 6.82
C ILE A 83 13.05 -11.55 5.35
N GLN A 84 12.27 -10.59 4.85
CA GLN A 84 12.35 -10.12 3.47
C GLN A 84 13.71 -9.51 3.12
N THR A 85 14.35 -8.78 4.04
CA THR A 85 15.66 -8.14 3.83
C THR A 85 16.80 -9.14 3.95
N SER A 86 16.67 -10.14 4.84
CA SER A 86 17.73 -11.14 5.07
C SER A 86 17.72 -12.26 4.02
N MET A 87 16.60 -12.48 3.33
CA MET A 87 16.48 -13.55 2.34
C MET A 87 17.34 -13.34 1.08
N PRO A 88 17.38 -12.14 0.46
CA PRO A 88 18.32 -11.84 -0.63
C PRO A 88 19.78 -12.05 -0.24
N ILE A 89 20.13 -11.79 1.02
CA ILE A 89 21.46 -12.06 1.58
C ILE A 89 21.76 -13.55 1.54
N LEU A 90 20.84 -14.39 2.02
CA LEU A 90 21.05 -15.85 2.06
C LEU A 90 21.10 -16.47 0.65
N ILE A 91 20.26 -15.98 -0.27
CA ILE A 91 20.16 -16.48 -1.65
C ILE A 91 21.37 -16.05 -2.50
N LEU A 92 21.93 -14.86 -2.27
CA LEU A 92 23.07 -14.35 -3.04
C LEU A 92 24.42 -14.65 -2.38
N ILE A 93 24.57 -14.38 -1.08
CA ILE A 93 25.88 -14.50 -0.41
C ILE A 93 26.36 -15.94 -0.39
N LEU A 94 25.48 -16.94 -0.19
CA LEU A 94 25.91 -18.34 -0.12
C LEU A 94 26.51 -18.83 -1.46
N PRO A 95 25.85 -18.68 -2.64
CA PRO A 95 26.46 -18.99 -3.93
C PRO A 95 27.74 -18.21 -4.22
N ILE A 96 27.75 -16.90 -3.94
CA ILE A 96 28.90 -16.03 -4.25
C ILE A 96 30.10 -16.40 -3.36
N SER A 97 29.86 -16.71 -2.09
CA SER A 97 30.91 -17.13 -1.15
C SER A 97 31.49 -18.48 -1.54
N TYR A 98 30.65 -19.42 -1.98
CA TYR A 98 31.12 -20.70 -2.52
C TYR A 98 32.02 -20.47 -3.74
N LEU A 99 31.60 -19.65 -4.71
CA LEU A 99 32.39 -19.34 -5.90
C LEU A 99 33.74 -18.69 -5.53
N ALA A 100 33.75 -17.74 -4.60
CA ALA A 100 34.99 -17.08 -4.16
C ALA A 100 35.94 -18.05 -3.45
N ILE A 101 35.44 -18.92 -2.56
CA ILE A 101 36.24 -19.94 -1.85
C ILE A 101 36.75 -21.00 -2.84
N SER A 102 35.91 -21.46 -3.77
CA SER A 102 36.26 -22.38 -4.84
C SER A 102 37.43 -21.84 -5.67
N MET A 103 37.38 -20.58 -6.06
CA MET A 103 38.47 -19.91 -6.80
C MET A 103 39.74 -19.74 -5.98
N PHE A 104 39.63 -19.30 -4.72
CA PHE A 104 40.79 -19.10 -3.85
C PHE A 104 41.51 -20.42 -3.51
N SER A 105 40.73 -21.49 -3.26
CA SER A 105 41.27 -22.80 -2.91
C SER A 105 41.68 -23.66 -4.11
N GLY A 106 41.32 -23.24 -5.33
CA GLY A 106 41.47 -24.04 -6.55
C GLY A 106 40.54 -25.26 -6.61
N TYR A 107 39.54 -25.36 -5.73
CA TYR A 107 38.57 -26.45 -5.72
C TYR A 107 37.53 -26.26 -6.83
N PHE A 108 37.41 -27.20 -7.77
CA PHE A 108 36.45 -27.10 -8.88
C PHE A 108 35.37 -28.20 -8.81
N ASN A 109 34.09 -27.79 -8.80
CA ASN A 109 32.96 -28.70 -8.92
C ASN A 109 31.92 -28.12 -9.89
N GLN A 110 31.84 -28.71 -11.09
CA GLN A 110 30.98 -28.23 -12.17
C GLN A 110 29.50 -28.19 -11.79
N ALA A 111 29.00 -29.22 -11.08
CA ALA A 111 27.60 -29.28 -10.67
C ALA A 111 27.26 -28.17 -9.67
N ALA A 112 28.13 -27.95 -8.69
CA ALA A 112 27.95 -26.90 -7.70
C ALA A 112 28.08 -25.48 -8.31
N ASN A 113 29.03 -25.28 -9.25
CA ASN A 113 29.17 -24.03 -9.98
C ASN A 113 27.91 -23.71 -10.81
N ASN A 114 27.41 -24.67 -11.58
CA ASN A 114 26.19 -24.51 -12.37
C ASN A 114 24.99 -24.19 -11.48
N LEU A 115 24.87 -24.87 -10.34
CA LEU A 115 23.80 -24.59 -9.38
C LEU A 115 23.89 -23.16 -8.82
N CYS A 116 25.10 -22.67 -8.52
CA CYS A 116 25.32 -21.30 -8.06
C CYS A 116 24.85 -20.28 -9.11
N PHE A 117 25.22 -20.45 -10.38
CA PHE A 117 24.77 -19.57 -11.46
C PHE A 117 23.25 -19.56 -11.62
N ILE A 118 22.60 -20.72 -11.53
CA ILE A 118 21.14 -20.83 -11.59
C ILE A 118 20.51 -20.07 -10.41
N ILE A 119 20.95 -20.32 -9.17
CA ILE A 119 20.41 -19.64 -7.99
C ILE A 119 20.59 -18.12 -8.11
N THR A 120 21.78 -17.66 -8.52
CA THR A 120 22.06 -16.24 -8.74
C THR A 120 21.20 -15.66 -9.86
N ALA A 121 20.91 -16.39 -10.94
CA ALA A 121 20.03 -15.91 -12.00
C ALA A 121 18.56 -15.79 -11.55
N PHE A 122 18.08 -16.72 -10.71
CA PHE A 122 16.68 -16.77 -10.25
C PHE A 122 16.40 -15.98 -8.96
N HIS A 123 17.40 -15.35 -8.33
CA HIS A 123 17.23 -14.67 -7.05
C HIS A 123 16.13 -13.61 -7.05
N GLY A 124 15.96 -12.86 -8.14
CA GLY A 124 14.93 -11.83 -8.27
C GLY A 124 13.52 -12.41 -8.23
N LEU A 125 13.28 -13.47 -9.00
CA LEU A 125 11.99 -14.18 -9.02
C LEU A 125 11.67 -14.81 -7.65
N LEU A 126 12.67 -15.43 -7.02
CA LEU A 126 12.52 -16.01 -5.68
C LEU A 126 12.23 -14.93 -4.62
N SER A 127 12.90 -13.78 -4.70
CA SER A 127 12.64 -12.64 -3.81
C SER A 127 11.22 -12.10 -3.98
N THR A 128 10.73 -11.96 -5.22
CA THR A 128 9.35 -11.53 -5.49
C THR A 128 8.32 -12.55 -4.99
N ALA A 129 8.54 -13.84 -5.22
CA ALA A 129 7.65 -14.90 -4.73
C ALA A 129 7.57 -14.91 -3.19
N ILE A 130 8.70 -14.71 -2.51
CA ILE A 130 8.76 -14.58 -1.05
C ILE A 130 8.02 -13.33 -0.57
N MET A 131 8.19 -12.19 -1.25
CA MET A 131 7.48 -10.96 -0.89
C MET A 131 5.95 -11.13 -0.96
N ILE A 132 5.44 -11.73 -2.03
CA ILE A 132 4.00 -11.96 -2.23
C ILE A 132 3.45 -12.94 -1.19
N THR A 133 4.19 -14.01 -0.88
CA THR A 133 3.75 -15.03 0.09
C THR A 133 3.86 -14.54 1.54
N ALA A 134 4.88 -13.75 1.87
CA ALA A 134 5.07 -13.19 3.21
C ALA A 134 4.10 -12.04 3.53
N HIS A 135 3.68 -11.29 2.50
CA HIS A 135 2.74 -10.16 2.61
C HIS A 135 1.44 -10.45 1.85
N SER A 136 0.93 -11.68 1.95
CA SER A 136 -0.39 -11.99 1.40
C SER A 136 -1.44 -11.22 2.20
N PRO A 137 -2.32 -10.47 1.52
CA PRO A 137 -3.32 -9.65 2.18
C PRO A 137 -4.26 -10.54 3.00
N LYS A 138 -4.60 -10.08 4.20
CA LYS A 138 -5.42 -10.83 5.16
C LYS A 138 -6.74 -10.12 5.43
N ILE A 139 -7.66 -10.80 6.12
CA ILE A 139 -8.86 -10.17 6.66
C ILE A 139 -8.48 -9.42 7.94
N ALA A 140 -8.70 -8.11 7.94
CA ALA A 140 -8.45 -7.22 9.07
C ALA A 140 -9.69 -7.12 9.97
N ASN A 141 -9.48 -6.91 11.27
CA ASN A 141 -10.54 -6.61 12.23
C ASN A 141 -10.69 -5.09 12.46
N TYR A 142 -11.68 -4.69 13.28
CA TYR A 142 -11.98 -3.27 13.51
C TYR A 142 -10.83 -2.48 14.16
N GLN A 143 -10.03 -3.11 15.04
CA GLN A 143 -8.89 -2.47 15.70
C GLN A 143 -7.76 -2.22 14.70
N GLU A 144 -7.49 -3.20 13.81
CA GLU A 144 -6.51 -3.08 12.75
C GLU A 144 -6.92 -1.98 11.76
N LEU A 145 -8.18 -1.95 11.32
CA LEU A 145 -8.70 -0.88 10.46
C LEU A 145 -8.52 0.50 11.12
N LYS A 146 -8.88 0.63 12.40
CA LYS A 146 -8.69 1.88 13.16
C LYS A 146 -7.25 2.36 13.16
N ASN A 147 -6.31 1.49 13.47
CA ASN A 147 -4.89 1.84 13.51
C ASN A 147 -4.37 2.26 12.13
N ILE A 148 -4.84 1.61 11.06
CA ILE A 148 -4.45 1.93 9.68
C ILE A 148 -5.02 3.28 9.26
N CYS A 149 -6.32 3.54 9.49
CA CYS A 149 -6.96 4.81 9.17
C CYS A 149 -6.29 5.99 9.88
N GLU A 150 -5.89 5.84 11.15
CA GLU A 150 -5.18 6.89 11.88
C GLU A 150 -3.82 7.26 11.26
N VAL A 151 -3.08 6.27 10.77
CA VAL A 151 -1.83 6.52 10.05
C VAL A 151 -2.12 7.12 8.67
N TYR A 152 -3.15 6.62 8.01
CA TYR A 152 -3.52 7.05 6.66
C TYR A 152 -3.96 8.52 6.62
N PHE A 153 -4.80 8.95 7.56
CA PHE A 153 -5.19 10.36 7.69
C PHE A 153 -3.99 11.29 7.88
N LYS A 154 -3.00 10.87 8.69
CA LYS A 154 -1.75 11.66 8.84
C LYS A 154 -1.00 11.78 7.52
N LEU A 155 -0.93 10.70 6.73
CA LEU A 155 -0.27 10.73 5.42
C LEU A 155 -1.03 11.62 4.43
N ILE A 156 -2.36 11.58 4.42
CA ILE A 156 -3.19 12.47 3.60
C ILE A 156 -2.95 13.93 3.94
N ILE A 157 -3.00 14.28 5.24
CA ILE A 157 -2.74 15.65 5.72
C ILE A 157 -1.32 16.11 5.36
N GLN A 158 -0.33 15.21 5.37
CA GLN A 158 1.06 15.56 5.10
C GLN A 158 1.40 15.66 3.61
N ASN A 159 0.71 14.92 2.74
CA ASN A 159 1.13 14.75 1.34
C ASN A 159 0.09 15.21 0.31
N LEU A 160 -1.20 15.09 0.61
CA LEU A 160 -2.28 15.46 -0.32
C LEU A 160 -2.88 16.83 -0.01
N VAL A 161 -3.20 17.09 1.26
CA VAL A 161 -3.80 18.37 1.68
C VAL A 161 -2.94 19.60 1.30
N PRO A 162 -1.59 19.57 1.42
CA PRO A 162 -0.77 20.73 1.06
C PRO A 162 -0.85 21.14 -0.41
N PHE A 163 -1.21 20.20 -1.30
CA PHE A 163 -1.45 20.50 -2.72
C PHE A 163 -2.66 21.42 -2.92
N PHE A 164 -3.71 21.25 -2.12
CA PHE A 164 -4.87 22.12 -2.18
C PHE A 164 -4.64 23.42 -1.38
N GLU A 165 -3.97 23.32 -0.24
CA GLU A 165 -3.69 24.48 0.62
C GLU A 165 -2.74 25.50 0.00
N SER A 166 -1.90 25.12 -0.98
CA SER A 166 -1.01 26.06 -1.67
C SER A 166 -1.77 27.17 -2.40
N GLU A 167 -3.00 26.90 -2.81
CA GLU A 167 -3.89 27.87 -3.46
C GLU A 167 -4.63 28.76 -2.44
N ILE A 168 -4.67 28.35 -1.16
CA ILE A 168 -5.45 29.01 -0.10
C ILE A 168 -4.67 30.17 0.51
N ARG A 169 -5.26 31.36 0.44
CA ARG A 169 -4.70 32.61 1.02
C ARG A 169 -5.30 33.00 2.38
N PHE A 170 -6.17 32.17 2.93
CA PHE A 170 -6.85 32.40 4.20
C PHE A 170 -6.05 31.90 5.41
N ASP A 171 -6.55 32.21 6.61
CA ASP A 171 -5.94 31.79 7.87
C ASP A 171 -5.87 30.26 8.05
N ASP A 172 -5.01 29.83 8.97
CA ASP A 172 -4.81 28.41 9.26
C ASP A 172 -6.06 27.75 9.88
N ALA A 173 -6.99 28.51 10.45
CA ALA A 173 -8.23 27.96 10.99
C ALA A 173 -9.18 27.53 9.87
N GLN A 174 -9.31 28.33 8.81
CA GLN A 174 -10.09 27.99 7.62
C GLN A 174 -9.49 26.78 6.87
N LYS A 175 -8.16 26.75 6.72
CA LYS A 175 -7.46 25.59 6.13
C LYS A 175 -7.73 24.31 6.93
N LYS A 176 -7.65 24.40 8.25
CA LYS A 176 -7.95 23.28 9.13
C LYS A 176 -9.40 22.80 9.00
N LEU A 177 -10.39 23.70 8.92
CA LEU A 177 -11.79 23.33 8.71
C LEU A 177 -12.00 22.55 7.41
N LEU A 178 -11.36 22.98 6.32
CA LEU A 178 -11.40 22.27 5.03
C LEU A 178 -10.74 20.90 5.14
N SER A 179 -9.52 20.84 5.69
CA SER A 179 -8.80 19.58 5.89
C SER A 179 -9.60 18.60 6.75
N ASP A 180 -10.13 19.03 7.88
CA ASP A 180 -10.88 18.17 8.80
C ASP A 180 -12.19 17.66 8.17
N SER A 181 -12.86 18.50 7.37
CA SER A 181 -14.11 18.12 6.66
C SER A 181 -13.86 17.19 5.46
N PHE A 182 -12.63 17.17 4.92
CA PHE A 182 -12.25 16.41 3.73
C PHE A 182 -11.93 14.92 4.00
N LEU A 183 -11.34 14.59 5.15
CA LEU A 183 -10.73 13.27 5.38
C LEU A 183 -11.72 12.10 5.29
N VAL A 184 -12.90 12.24 5.90
CA VAL A 184 -13.89 11.15 5.94
C VAL A 184 -14.55 10.91 4.58
N PRO A 185 -15.02 11.95 3.86
CA PRO A 185 -15.46 11.82 2.47
C PRO A 185 -14.38 11.23 1.55
N PHE A 186 -13.13 11.69 1.70
CA PHE A 186 -12.01 11.19 0.90
C PHE A 186 -11.82 9.69 1.12
N GLU A 187 -11.76 9.22 2.37
CA GLU A 187 -11.53 7.81 2.68
C GLU A 187 -12.66 6.90 2.20
N LEU A 188 -13.91 7.36 2.24
CA LEU A 188 -15.03 6.63 1.65
C LEU A 188 -14.90 6.49 0.14
N LEU A 189 -14.56 7.59 -0.55
CA LEU A 189 -14.42 7.63 -1.99
C LEU A 189 -13.21 6.80 -2.46
N ASP A 190 -12.08 6.96 -1.79
CA ASP A 190 -10.81 6.27 -2.04
C ASP A 190 -10.91 4.77 -1.72
N GLY A 191 -11.53 4.41 -0.60
CA GLY A 191 -11.84 3.02 -0.28
C GLY A 191 -12.75 2.35 -1.31
N ALA A 192 -13.77 3.06 -1.80
CA ALA A 192 -14.65 2.60 -2.87
C ALA A 192 -13.90 2.40 -4.19
N PHE A 193 -13.04 3.37 -4.55
CA PHE A 193 -12.22 3.34 -5.75
C PHE A 193 -11.23 2.16 -5.73
N ARG A 194 -10.48 1.99 -4.64
CA ARG A 194 -9.58 0.82 -4.45
C ARG A 194 -10.29 -0.52 -4.51
N SER A 195 -11.51 -0.57 -3.98
CA SER A 195 -12.29 -1.81 -3.89
C SER A 195 -13.05 -2.15 -5.19
N ALA A 196 -12.92 -1.35 -6.26
CA ALA A 196 -13.69 -1.56 -7.49
C ALA A 196 -13.51 -2.97 -8.08
N ASP A 197 -12.31 -3.53 -8.01
CA ASP A 197 -11.99 -4.85 -8.55
C ASP A 197 -12.23 -6.01 -7.58
N PHE A 198 -12.61 -5.74 -6.33
CA PHE A 198 -12.74 -6.74 -5.27
C PHE A 198 -14.19 -6.87 -4.78
N GLU A 199 -14.52 -8.04 -4.23
CA GLU A 199 -15.81 -8.24 -3.52
C GLU A 199 -15.75 -7.76 -2.07
N LEU A 200 -14.53 -7.74 -1.51
CA LEU A 200 -14.22 -7.29 -0.16
C LEU A 200 -13.73 -5.84 -0.17
N TYR A 201 -13.88 -5.15 0.95
CA TYR A 201 -13.37 -3.79 1.10
C TYR A 201 -11.85 -3.80 1.25
N GLN A 202 -11.12 -3.19 0.32
CA GLN A 202 -9.67 -3.08 0.42
C GLN A 202 -9.27 -1.84 1.22
N ILE A 203 -8.52 -2.06 2.29
CA ILE A 203 -8.02 -1.00 3.17
C ILE A 203 -6.66 -0.49 2.66
N PRO A 204 -6.18 0.69 3.09
CA PRO A 204 -5.01 1.34 2.48
C PRO A 204 -3.70 0.53 2.45
N ASN A 205 -3.51 -0.46 3.33
CA ASN A 205 -2.32 -1.31 3.36
C ASN A 205 -2.43 -2.55 2.44
N GLY A 206 -3.56 -2.75 1.76
CA GLY A 206 -3.84 -3.89 0.89
C GLY A 206 -4.60 -5.04 1.53
N ASP A 207 -4.79 -5.04 2.86
CA ASP A 207 -5.65 -6.00 3.55
C ASP A 207 -7.14 -5.75 3.26
N PHE A 208 -7.99 -6.68 3.68
CA PHE A 208 -9.42 -6.67 3.36
C PHE A 208 -10.31 -6.65 4.61
N VAL A 209 -11.48 -6.04 4.47
CA VAL A 209 -12.59 -6.19 5.43
C VAL A 209 -13.72 -6.95 4.75
N ASP A 210 -14.19 -8.02 5.40
CA ASP A 210 -15.34 -8.80 4.96
C ASP A 210 -16.64 -8.23 5.55
N VAL A 211 -17.32 -7.42 4.75
CA VAL A 211 -18.61 -6.80 5.08
C VAL A 211 -19.72 -7.83 5.34
N ASN A 212 -19.56 -9.07 4.90
CA ASN A 212 -20.53 -10.13 5.16
C ASN A 212 -20.33 -10.80 6.52
N LYS A 213 -19.19 -10.59 7.19
CA LYS A 213 -18.80 -11.19 8.47
C LYS A 213 -18.46 -10.13 9.53
N LEU A 214 -19.36 -9.16 9.69
CA LEU A 214 -19.17 -8.05 10.61
C LEU A 214 -19.15 -8.47 12.09
N ASP A 215 -19.83 -9.56 12.43
CA ASP A 215 -19.81 -10.20 13.75
C ASP A 215 -18.38 -10.58 14.15
N THR A 216 -17.65 -11.23 13.23
CA THR A 216 -16.24 -11.60 13.43
C THR A 216 -15.34 -10.37 13.35
N PHE A 217 -15.64 -9.41 12.46
CA PHE A 217 -14.88 -8.17 12.32
C PHE A 217 -14.84 -7.33 13.60
N TYR A 218 -15.97 -7.24 14.33
CA TYR A 218 -16.10 -6.51 15.58
C TYR A 218 -15.78 -7.33 16.83
N GLN A 219 -15.40 -8.60 16.69
CA GLN A 219 -15.04 -9.44 17.82
C GLN A 219 -13.69 -9.03 18.39
N ASP A 220 -13.62 -8.79 19.70
CA ASP A 220 -12.35 -8.58 20.39
C ASP A 220 -11.79 -9.94 20.85
N SER A 221 -10.50 -10.18 20.59
CA SER A 221 -9.79 -11.39 21.04
C SER A 221 -9.74 -11.54 22.57
N GLU A 222 -9.90 -10.44 23.31
CA GLU A 222 -9.89 -10.42 24.78
C GLU A 222 -11.31 -10.48 25.38
N GLU A 223 -12.37 -10.48 24.56
CA GLU A 223 -13.74 -10.49 25.05
C GLU A 223 -14.20 -11.88 25.50
N ASN A 224 -14.84 -11.91 26.67
CA ASN A 224 -15.51 -13.10 27.16
C ASN A 224 -16.73 -13.38 26.26
N SER A 225 -16.83 -14.59 25.70
CA SER A 225 -17.87 -15.02 24.73
C SER A 225 -19.34 -14.80 25.15
N ALA A 226 -19.58 -14.39 26.41
CA ALA A 226 -20.89 -14.02 26.94
C ALA A 226 -21.30 -12.55 26.64
N ASN A 227 -20.38 -11.68 26.24
CA ASN A 227 -20.67 -10.28 25.94
C ASN A 227 -21.22 -10.10 24.51
N ARG A 228 -22.46 -9.62 24.39
CA ARG A 228 -23.16 -9.36 23.10
C ARG A 228 -22.74 -8.05 22.42
N ILE A 229 -21.62 -7.44 22.82
CA ILE A 229 -21.21 -6.12 22.33
C ILE A 229 -20.91 -6.17 20.83
N SER A 230 -20.36 -7.27 20.31
CA SER A 230 -20.10 -7.44 18.87
C SER A 230 -21.39 -7.49 18.06
N ASP A 231 -22.41 -8.18 18.57
CA ASP A 231 -23.73 -8.29 17.94
C ASP A 231 -24.44 -6.94 17.92
N ASP A 232 -24.38 -6.19 19.02
CA ASP A 232 -25.04 -4.89 19.12
C ASP A 232 -24.35 -3.84 18.25
N VAL A 233 -23.02 -3.81 18.22
CA VAL A 233 -22.25 -2.99 17.27
C VAL A 233 -22.55 -3.36 15.83
N THR A 234 -22.63 -4.66 15.52
CA THR A 234 -22.96 -5.12 14.16
C THR A 234 -24.38 -4.71 13.74
N LYS A 235 -25.35 -4.67 14.67
CA LYS A 235 -26.70 -4.16 14.37
C LYS A 235 -26.70 -2.65 14.08
N VAL A 236 -25.90 -1.87 14.83
CA VAL A 236 -25.84 -0.41 14.69
C VAL A 236 -25.03 0.02 13.47
N LEU A 237 -23.85 -0.59 13.26
CA LEU A 237 -22.90 -0.22 12.20
C LEU A 237 -23.04 -1.07 10.93
N GLY A 238 -23.73 -2.20 10.98
CA GLY A 238 -23.97 -3.06 9.82
C GLY A 238 -24.72 -2.38 8.67
N PRO A 239 -25.76 -1.55 8.92
CA PRO A 239 -26.41 -0.77 7.87
C PRO A 239 -25.45 0.12 7.09
N TYR A 240 -24.53 0.80 7.79
CA TYR A 240 -23.49 1.63 7.19
C TYR A 240 -22.61 0.82 6.22
N TRP A 241 -22.04 -0.30 6.67
CA TRP A 241 -21.17 -1.13 5.84
C TRP A 241 -21.90 -1.70 4.61
N LYS A 242 -23.11 -2.22 4.82
CA LYS A 242 -23.91 -2.82 3.73
C LYS A 242 -24.36 -1.79 2.71
N LEU A 243 -24.70 -0.58 3.14
CA LEU A 243 -25.08 0.49 2.23
C LEU A 243 -23.88 0.98 1.42
N ASN A 244 -22.74 1.20 2.06
CA ASN A 244 -21.52 1.61 1.38
C ASN A 244 -21.13 0.60 0.30
N GLN A 245 -21.17 -0.69 0.62
CA GLN A 245 -20.91 -1.75 -0.35
C GLN A 245 -21.94 -1.75 -1.48
N LYS A 246 -23.25 -1.68 -1.17
CA LYS A 246 -24.31 -1.84 -2.17
C LYS A 246 -24.57 -0.62 -3.04
N ILE A 247 -24.31 0.57 -2.53
CA ILE A 247 -24.60 1.83 -3.22
C ILE A 247 -23.30 2.45 -3.70
N LEU A 248 -22.43 2.89 -2.80
CA LEU A 248 -21.24 3.65 -3.18
C LEU A 248 -20.26 2.80 -3.98
N TRP A 249 -19.83 1.66 -3.46
CA TRP A 249 -18.79 0.84 -4.10
C TRP A 249 -19.29 0.23 -5.41
N LYS A 250 -20.51 -0.31 -5.39
CA LYS A 250 -21.13 -0.85 -6.59
C LYS A 250 -21.27 0.21 -7.68
N HIS A 251 -21.72 1.41 -7.32
CA HIS A 251 -21.84 2.51 -8.29
C HIS A 251 -20.46 2.91 -8.83
N LEU A 252 -19.46 3.12 -7.97
CA LEU A 252 -18.11 3.47 -8.43
C LEU A 252 -17.47 2.40 -9.34
N LYS A 253 -17.73 1.12 -9.03
CA LYS A 253 -17.32 -0.01 -9.88
C LYS A 253 -17.99 0.03 -11.25
N GLU A 254 -19.30 0.33 -11.31
CA GLU A 254 -20.05 0.43 -12.57
C GLU A 254 -19.62 1.65 -13.39
N VAL A 255 -19.36 2.79 -12.73
CA VAL A 255 -18.84 4.01 -13.37
C VAL A 255 -17.42 3.80 -13.91
N ASN A 256 -16.63 2.91 -13.29
CA ASN A 256 -15.27 2.58 -13.71
C ASN A 256 -14.41 3.84 -13.95
N LEU A 257 -14.20 4.59 -12.87
CA LEU A 257 -13.42 5.82 -12.88
C LEU A 257 -11.97 5.54 -13.29
N ASP A 258 -11.38 6.40 -14.11
CA ASP A 258 -9.92 6.50 -14.16
C ASP A 258 -9.38 7.40 -13.05
N LEU A 259 -8.05 7.52 -13.02
CA LEU A 259 -7.35 8.33 -12.03
C LEU A 259 -7.69 9.82 -12.13
N SER A 260 -7.86 10.37 -13.33
CA SER A 260 -8.18 11.79 -13.52
C SER A 260 -9.60 12.09 -13.06
N GLU A 261 -10.57 11.24 -13.39
CA GLU A 261 -11.94 11.34 -12.92
C GLU A 261 -12.02 11.18 -11.39
N PHE A 262 -11.24 10.26 -10.81
CA PHE A 262 -11.12 10.13 -9.36
C PHE A 262 -10.55 11.42 -8.72
N LEU A 263 -9.47 11.98 -9.26
CA LEU A 263 -8.88 13.23 -8.77
C LEU A 263 -9.81 14.43 -8.92
N PHE A 264 -10.62 14.45 -9.97
CA PHE A 264 -11.71 15.42 -10.14
C PHE A 264 -12.70 15.32 -8.97
N LEU A 265 -13.19 14.11 -8.65
CA LEU A 265 -14.10 13.90 -7.52
C LEU A 265 -13.45 14.30 -6.18
N VAL A 266 -12.19 13.93 -5.96
CA VAL A 266 -11.41 14.31 -4.76
C VAL A 266 -11.32 15.83 -4.64
N SER A 267 -11.05 16.54 -5.74
CA SER A 267 -10.96 18.00 -5.75
C SER A 267 -12.30 18.66 -5.43
N VAL A 268 -13.39 18.13 -5.99
CA VAL A 268 -14.75 18.61 -5.71
C VAL A 268 -15.15 18.39 -4.25
N VAL A 269 -14.69 17.29 -3.65
CA VAL A 269 -14.90 16.97 -2.23
C VAL A 269 -14.07 17.87 -1.31
N PHE A 270 -12.83 18.21 -1.68
CA PHE A 270 -12.00 19.13 -0.90
C PHE A 270 -12.56 20.55 -0.90
N TRP A 271 -12.97 21.07 -2.06
CA TRP A 271 -13.54 22.41 -2.21
C TRP A 271 -15.02 22.47 -1.83
N ASP A 272 -15.36 21.97 -0.64
CA ASP A 272 -16.70 22.07 -0.08
C ASP A 272 -16.93 23.47 0.51
N PHE A 273 -17.92 24.18 -0.03
CA PHE A 273 -18.31 25.50 0.42
C PHE A 273 -19.47 25.47 1.43
N GLY A 274 -20.03 24.29 1.73
CA GLY A 274 -21.15 24.09 2.65
C GLY A 274 -20.75 23.84 4.11
N ILE A 275 -19.46 23.99 4.45
CA ILE A 275 -18.94 23.70 5.79
C ILE A 275 -19.31 24.80 6.79
N LEU A 276 -19.74 24.39 7.98
CA LEU A 276 -20.07 25.29 9.08
C LEU A 276 -18.83 26.06 9.57
N ASN A 277 -18.99 27.36 9.86
CA ASN A 277 -17.93 28.27 10.33
C ASN A 277 -16.88 28.67 9.27
N LEU A 278 -17.11 28.37 7.99
CA LEU A 278 -16.37 29.03 6.93
C LEU A 278 -16.72 30.51 6.86
N THR A 279 -15.73 31.36 6.57
CA THR A 279 -15.99 32.76 6.22
C THR A 279 -16.66 32.84 4.85
N GLU A 280 -17.47 33.89 4.61
CA GLU A 280 -18.10 34.09 3.29
C GLU A 280 -17.06 34.18 2.16
N GLU A 281 -15.89 34.78 2.44
CA GLU A 281 -14.76 34.85 1.51
C GLU A 281 -14.19 33.47 1.19
N CYS A 282 -13.98 32.62 2.20
CA CYS A 282 -13.47 31.26 2.03
C CYS A 282 -14.48 30.37 1.29
N ALA A 283 -15.76 30.44 1.64
CA ALA A 283 -16.83 29.72 0.95
C ALA A 283 -16.95 30.15 -0.53
N SER A 284 -16.86 31.45 -0.81
CA SER A 284 -16.85 31.98 -2.18
C SER A 284 -15.65 31.48 -2.99
N PHE A 285 -14.47 31.43 -2.37
CA PHE A 285 -13.26 30.87 -2.99
C PHE A 285 -13.39 29.38 -3.28
N CYS A 286 -13.91 28.59 -2.34
CA CYS A 286 -14.16 27.15 -2.55
C CYS A 286 -15.15 26.93 -3.71
N HIS A 287 -16.20 27.74 -3.78
CA HIS A 287 -17.14 27.72 -4.91
C HIS A 287 -16.46 28.07 -6.24
N GLU A 288 -15.57 29.07 -6.26
CA GLU A 288 -14.79 29.42 -7.45
C GLU A 288 -13.87 28.27 -7.89
N MET A 289 -13.12 27.68 -6.96
CA MET A 289 -12.22 26.55 -7.25
C MET A 289 -12.98 25.34 -7.78
N ARG A 290 -14.11 24.99 -7.15
CA ARG A 290 -15.00 23.94 -7.64
C ARG A 290 -15.51 24.25 -9.04
N SER A 291 -15.91 25.49 -9.31
CA SER A 291 -16.37 25.90 -10.65
C SER A 291 -15.30 25.75 -11.72
N LYS A 292 -14.03 26.08 -11.43
CA LYS A 292 -12.90 25.87 -12.35
C LYS A 292 -12.70 24.40 -12.67
N VAL A 293 -12.67 23.54 -11.65
CA VAL A 293 -12.53 22.08 -11.82
C VAL A 293 -13.67 21.51 -12.67
N PHE A 294 -14.90 21.99 -12.48
CA PHE A 294 -16.05 21.61 -13.32
C PHE A 294 -15.95 22.07 -14.78
N GLN A 295 -15.31 23.21 -15.05
CA GLN A 295 -15.13 23.73 -16.41
C GLN A 295 -14.10 22.93 -17.23
N GLU A 296 -13.16 22.26 -16.57
CA GLU A 296 -12.14 21.43 -17.24
C GLU A 296 -12.67 20.04 -17.65
N LEU A 297 -13.68 19.53 -16.92
CA LEU A 297 -14.23 18.19 -17.14
C LEU A 297 -14.75 17.96 -18.58
N PRO A 298 -15.51 18.88 -19.21
CA PRO A 298 -15.96 18.68 -20.58
C PRO A 298 -14.82 18.48 -21.58
N GLU A 299 -13.75 19.27 -21.47
CA GLU A 299 -12.60 19.17 -22.37
C GLU A 299 -11.85 17.84 -22.15
N TYR A 300 -11.70 17.42 -20.90
CA TYR A 300 -11.13 16.13 -20.55
C TYR A 300 -11.90 14.96 -21.19
N GLU A 301 -13.22 14.91 -21.00
CA GLU A 301 -14.07 13.82 -21.52
C GLU A 301 -14.08 13.75 -23.05
N ASN A 302 -13.98 14.91 -23.72
CA ASN A 302 -13.89 14.96 -25.18
C ASN A 302 -12.60 14.31 -25.70
N ASN A 303 -11.50 14.45 -24.97
CA ASN A 303 -10.20 13.93 -25.37
C ASN A 303 -10.06 12.42 -25.09
N THR A 304 -10.72 11.89 -24.07
CA THR A 304 -10.61 10.47 -23.69
C THR A 304 -11.55 9.55 -24.45
N GLN A 305 -12.65 10.07 -25.02
CA GLN A 305 -13.67 9.31 -25.77
C GLN A 305 -14.25 8.11 -25.00
N LYS A 306 -14.25 8.15 -23.66
CA LYS A 306 -14.78 7.09 -22.79
C LYS A 306 -16.27 6.83 -22.98
N SER A 307 -17.05 7.86 -23.27
CA SER A 307 -18.48 7.78 -23.53
C SER A 307 -18.83 8.42 -24.86
N LYS A 308 -19.82 7.84 -25.56
CA LYS A 308 -20.42 8.45 -26.76
C LYS A 308 -21.28 9.68 -26.42
N ASP A 309 -21.76 9.77 -25.18
CA ASP A 309 -22.56 10.87 -24.66
C ASP A 309 -21.85 11.48 -23.44
N GLN A 310 -21.38 12.72 -23.62
CA GLN A 310 -20.67 13.48 -22.61
C GLN A 310 -21.57 13.88 -21.44
N CYS A 311 -22.82 14.27 -21.71
CA CYS A 311 -23.78 14.65 -20.68
C CYS A 311 -24.09 13.44 -19.78
N LEU A 312 -24.17 12.25 -20.39
CA LEU A 312 -24.32 11.01 -19.64
C LEU A 312 -23.13 10.76 -18.72
N ARG A 313 -21.90 10.89 -19.22
CA ARG A 313 -20.68 10.65 -18.41
C ARG A 313 -20.56 11.63 -17.24
N ILE A 314 -20.80 12.93 -17.49
CA ILE A 314 -20.83 13.93 -16.43
C ILE A 314 -21.93 13.59 -15.41
N GLY A 315 -23.11 13.14 -15.87
CA GLY A 315 -24.19 12.69 -15.00
C GLY A 315 -23.79 11.52 -14.08
N GLU A 316 -23.03 10.55 -14.59
CA GLU A 316 -22.50 9.42 -13.81
C GLU A 316 -21.53 9.88 -12.71
N LEU A 317 -20.63 10.82 -13.03
CA LEU A 317 -19.68 11.42 -12.07
C LEU A 317 -20.41 12.21 -10.98
N ILE A 318 -21.42 13.00 -11.34
CA ILE A 318 -22.27 13.70 -10.37
C ILE A 318 -23.04 12.72 -9.49
N LEU A 319 -23.55 11.62 -10.05
CA LEU A 319 -24.23 10.59 -9.29
C LEU A 319 -23.28 9.92 -8.28
N ALA A 320 -21.99 9.74 -8.63
CA ALA A 320 -20.99 9.26 -7.68
C ALA A 320 -20.86 10.20 -6.46
N LEU A 321 -20.78 11.52 -6.67
CA LEU A 321 -20.78 12.50 -5.57
C LEU A 321 -22.06 12.41 -4.71
N GLN A 322 -23.23 12.25 -5.34
CA GLN A 322 -24.48 12.10 -4.60
C GLN A 322 -24.51 10.83 -3.75
N THR A 323 -24.02 9.70 -4.29
CA THR A 323 -23.93 8.45 -3.54
C THR A 323 -22.95 8.55 -2.36
N LEU A 324 -21.84 9.30 -2.51
CA LEU A 324 -20.90 9.60 -1.44
C LEU A 324 -21.57 10.39 -0.32
N GLN A 325 -22.33 11.44 -0.65
CA GLN A 325 -23.08 12.24 0.34
C GLN A 325 -24.10 11.39 1.11
N LYS A 326 -24.79 10.47 0.42
CA LYS A 326 -25.72 9.54 1.07
C LYS A 326 -25.02 8.57 2.02
N ALA A 327 -23.84 8.07 1.63
CA ALA A 327 -23.00 7.23 2.47
C ALA A 327 -22.52 7.96 3.74
N LEU A 328 -22.11 9.23 3.58
CA LEU A 328 -21.71 10.09 4.70
C LEU A 328 -22.85 10.33 5.69
N GLY A 329 -24.05 10.66 5.20
CA GLY A 329 -25.22 10.89 6.07
C GLY A 329 -25.51 9.70 6.98
N ILE A 330 -25.56 8.49 6.41
CA ILE A 330 -25.83 7.26 7.18
C ILE A 330 -24.67 6.90 8.09
N MET A 331 -23.43 7.18 7.69
CA MET A 331 -22.27 7.02 8.57
C MET A 331 -22.40 7.89 9.82
N PHE A 332 -22.76 9.17 9.67
CA PHE A 332 -22.94 10.08 10.81
C PHE A 332 -24.12 9.66 11.70
N GLU A 333 -25.24 9.23 11.12
CA GLU A 333 -26.38 8.69 11.89
C GLU A 333 -25.95 7.46 12.72
N CYS A 334 -25.25 6.50 12.10
CA CYS A 334 -24.75 5.31 12.78
C CYS A 334 -23.77 5.65 13.92
N ARG A 335 -22.94 6.68 13.75
CA ARG A 335 -22.04 7.19 14.79
C ARG A 335 -22.80 7.70 16.00
N ASP A 336 -23.76 8.58 15.75
CA ASP A 336 -24.51 9.26 16.81
C ASP A 336 -25.31 8.23 17.61
N ILE A 337 -25.88 7.23 16.93
CA ILE A 337 -26.52 6.08 17.57
C ILE A 337 -25.51 5.29 18.42
N ALA A 338 -24.33 4.94 17.87
CA ALA A 338 -23.33 4.18 18.61
C ALA A 338 -22.84 4.90 19.88
N MET A 339 -22.72 6.23 19.83
CA MET A 339 -22.39 7.07 20.98
C MET A 339 -23.48 7.02 22.05
N VAL A 340 -24.77 7.11 21.65
CA VAL A 340 -25.91 7.02 22.58
C VAL A 340 -25.98 5.66 23.29
N TYR A 341 -25.69 4.58 22.57
CA TYR A 341 -25.66 3.23 23.15
C TYR A 341 -24.39 2.92 23.95
N ASN A 342 -23.50 3.91 24.13
CA ASN A 342 -22.26 3.78 24.90
C ASN A 342 -21.39 2.61 24.41
N LEU A 343 -21.35 2.37 23.09
CA LEU A 343 -20.54 1.33 22.47
C LEU A 343 -19.05 1.73 22.40
N HIS A 344 -18.56 2.37 23.46
CA HIS A 344 -17.25 3.02 23.54
C HIS A 344 -16.12 2.05 23.22
N GLY A 345 -15.31 2.41 22.23
CA GLY A 345 -14.18 1.62 21.74
C GLY A 345 -14.42 0.89 20.40
N ARG A 346 -15.67 0.83 19.90
CA ARG A 346 -16.03 0.18 18.62
C ARG A 346 -16.73 1.12 17.62
N GLU A 347 -16.57 2.41 17.81
CA GLU A 347 -17.04 3.44 16.87
C GLU A 347 -16.39 3.24 15.49
N CYS A 348 -17.09 3.69 14.43
CA CYS A 348 -16.58 3.59 13.07
C CYS A 348 -15.17 4.20 13.00
N PRO A 349 -14.15 3.45 12.54
CA PRO A 349 -12.76 3.92 12.45
C PRO A 349 -12.55 5.24 11.71
N LEU A 350 -13.54 5.62 10.90
CA LEU A 350 -13.53 6.81 10.06
C LEU A 350 -14.06 8.06 10.75
N LEU A 351 -14.58 7.95 11.97
CA LEU A 351 -15.19 9.05 12.70
C LEU A 351 -14.48 9.23 14.03
N LYS A 352 -13.78 10.36 14.18
CA LYS A 352 -13.27 10.84 15.46
C LYS A 352 -14.24 11.82 16.10
#